data_AF-A0A3N2R8C3-F1
#
_entry.id   AF-A0A3N2R8C3-F1
#
_cell.length_a   1.000
_cell.length_b   1.000
_cell.length_c   1.000
_cell.angle_alpha   90.00
_cell.angle_beta   90.00
_cell.angle_gamma   90.00
#
_symmetry.space_group_name_H-M   'P 1'
#
loop_
_entity.id
_entity.type
_entity.pdbx_description
1 polymer ?
#
loop_
_entity_poly.entity_id
_entity_poly.type
_entity_poly.pdbx_seq_one_letter_code
_entity_poly.pdbx_strand_id
1 'polypeptide(L)' 'MSTKTPPSVMYTAATHGQASEAPMTDVQRQKLRELALEADEPMDGELTQLQAQKRIAALEEMLGR' A
#
# COMPACT_ATOMS: atom_id res chain seq x y z
N MET A 1 -19.62 21.30 -20.71
CA MET A 1 -18.34 20.73 -21.19
C MET A 1 -17.55 20.32 -19.96
N SER A 2 -17.62 19.04 -19.57
CA SER A 2 -16.97 18.54 -18.34
C SER A 2 -15.51 18.19 -18.63
N THR A 3 -14.59 18.84 -17.93
CA THR A 3 -13.14 18.66 -18.08
C THR A 3 -12.71 17.28 -17.56
N LYS A 4 -12.21 16.44 -18.47
CA LYS A 4 -11.55 15.17 -18.16
C LYS A 4 -10.26 15.43 -17.40
N THR A 5 -10.21 15.01 -16.13
CA THR A 5 -8.99 14.89 -15.35
C THR A 5 -8.03 13.93 -16.07
N PRO A 6 -6.74 14.26 -16.24
CA PRO A 6 -5.78 13.35 -16.86
C PRO A 6 -5.50 12.16 -15.92
N PRO A 7 -5.29 10.94 -16.46
CA PRO A 7 -4.76 9.84 -15.66
C PRO A 7 -3.32 10.15 -15.27
N SER A 8 -3.11 10.42 -13.98
CA SER A 8 -1.78 10.61 -13.39
C SER A 8 -1.06 9.27 -13.21
N VAL A 9 0.19 9.29 -13.67
CA VAL A 9 1.34 8.43 -13.35
C VAL A 9 1.45 7.08 -14.08
N MET A 10 2.40 7.08 -15.02
CA MET A 10 3.06 5.91 -15.60
C MET A 10 3.75 5.09 -14.50
N TYR A 11 3.30 3.86 -14.27
CA TYR A 11 3.99 2.91 -13.40
C TYR A 11 5.15 2.28 -14.18
N THR A 12 6.32 2.92 -14.18
CA THR A 12 7.51 2.40 -14.88
C THR A 12 8.16 1.26 -14.10
N ALA A 13 8.11 0.08 -14.72
CA ALA A 13 9.12 -0.98 -14.79
C ALA A 13 9.96 -1.32 -13.54
N ALA A 14 9.80 -2.57 -13.12
CA ALA A 14 10.59 -3.29 -12.14
C ALA A 14 12.11 -3.21 -12.39
N THR A 15 12.84 -2.77 -11.37
CA THR A 15 14.30 -2.94 -11.25
C THR A 15 14.59 -3.89 -10.09
N HIS A 16 15.28 -4.98 -10.38
CA HIS A 16 15.64 -6.07 -9.46
C HIS A 16 16.65 -5.65 -8.37
N GLY A 17 16.24 -4.79 -7.42
CA GLY A 17 17.12 -4.42 -6.31
C GLY A 17 16.59 -3.47 -5.23
N GLN A 18 15.43 -2.83 -5.39
CA GLN A 18 14.96 -1.81 -4.42
C GLN A 18 13.48 -1.91 -4.05
N ALA A 19 12.94 -3.13 -3.89
CA ALA A 19 11.59 -3.30 -3.32
C ALA A 19 11.46 -2.66 -1.92
N SER A 20 12.58 -2.48 -1.20
CA SER A 20 12.62 -1.89 0.14
C SER A 20 12.25 -0.40 0.19
N GLU A 21 12.59 0.36 -0.85
CA GLU A 21 12.36 1.81 -0.94
C GLU A 21 11.29 2.19 -1.96
N ALA A 22 10.80 1.23 -2.75
CA ALA A 22 9.74 1.46 -3.70
C ALA A 22 8.45 1.94 -2.99
N PRO A 23 7.66 2.81 -3.63
CA PRO A 23 6.38 3.25 -3.08
C PRO A 23 5.42 2.06 -2.96
N MET A 24 4.60 2.05 -1.90
CA MET A 24 3.56 1.04 -1.68
C MET A 24 2.68 0.88 -2.92
N THR A 25 2.49 -0.38 -3.32
CA THR A 25 1.61 -0.72 -4.45
C THR A 25 0.14 -0.50 -4.07
N ASP A 26 -0.73 -0.29 -5.07
CA ASP A 26 -2.17 -0.15 -4.81
C ASP A 26 -2.78 -1.39 -4.14
N VAL A 27 -2.28 -2.59 -4.46
CA VAL A 27 -2.70 -3.86 -3.84
C VAL A 27 -2.36 -3.87 -2.35
N GLN A 28 -1.14 -3.46 -2.00
CA GLN A 28 -0.73 -3.34 -0.60
C GLN A 28 -1.52 -2.26 0.13
N ARG A 29 -1.77 -1.10 -0.51
CA ARG A 29 -2.57 -0.02 0.08
C ARG A 29 -3.99 -0.48 0.40
N GLN A 30 -4.63 -1.19 -0.53
CA GLN A 30 -5.98 -1.72 -0.34
C GLN A 30 -6.00 -2.74 0.80
N LYS A 31 -5.09 -3.71 0.80
CA LYS A 31 -5.01 -4.73 1.85
C LYS A 31 -4.73 -4.12 3.23
N LEU A 32 -3.79 -3.18 3.30
CA LEU A 32 -3.46 -2.48 4.54
C LEU A 32 -4.67 -1.66 5.06
N ARG A 33 -5.44 -1.03 4.18
CA ARG A 33 -6.65 -0.29 4.55
C ARG A 33 -7.72 -1.19 5.15
N GLU A 34 -7.95 -2.36 4.56
CA GLU A 34 -8.92 -3.33 5.04
C GLU A 34 -8.54 -3.84 6.44
N LEU A 35 -7.28 -4.26 6.62
CA LEU A 35 -6.79 -4.76 7.90
C LEU A 35 -6.76 -3.68 8.99
N ALA A 36 -6.36 -2.46 8.65
CA ALA A 36 -6.34 -1.34 9.59
C ALA A 36 -7.76 -0.97 10.04
N LEU A 37 -8.74 -0.97 9.12
CA LEU A 37 -10.14 -0.75 9.46
C LEU A 37 -10.70 -1.85 10.36
N GLU A 38 -10.38 -3.12 10.09
CA GLU A 38 -10.79 -4.26 10.92
C GLU A 38 -10.17 -4.21 12.32
N ALA A 39 -8.93 -3.74 12.42
CA ALA A 39 -8.20 -3.54 13.66
C ALA A 39 -8.56 -2.24 14.42
N ASP A 40 -9.40 -1.37 13.85
CA ASP A 40 -9.65 0.00 14.34
C ASP A 40 -8.37 0.83 14.54
N GLU A 41 -7.36 0.60 13.68
CA GLU A 41 -6.05 1.23 13.74
C GLU A 41 -5.87 2.29 12.64
N PRO A 42 -5.14 3.39 12.92
CA PRO A 42 -4.77 4.34 11.89
C PRO A 42 -3.79 3.74 10.88
N MET A 43 -3.89 4.18 9.62
CA MET A 43 -3.03 3.76 8.52
C MET A 43 -2.26 4.95 7.94
N ASP A 44 -0.95 4.78 7.78
CA ASP A 44 -0.11 5.68 7.00
C ASP A 44 -0.17 5.33 5.49
N GLY A 45 -0.55 6.30 4.66
CA GLY A 45 -0.66 6.13 3.20
C GLY A 45 0.65 6.22 2.43
N GLU A 46 1.71 6.72 3.09
CA GLU A 46 3.02 7.07 2.50
C GLU A 46 4.07 5.96 2.69
N LEU A 47 3.66 4.75 3.10
CA LEU A 47 4.59 3.65 3.34
C LEU A 47 5.29 3.18 2.06
N THR A 48 6.53 2.70 2.20
CA THR A 48 7.19 1.92 1.15
C THR A 48 6.58 0.50 1.05
N GLN A 49 6.87 -0.23 -0.02
CA GLN A 49 6.36 -1.60 -0.18
C GLN A 49 6.81 -2.51 0.96
N LEU A 50 8.06 -2.40 1.42
CA LEU A 50 8.55 -3.20 2.54
C LEU A 50 7.91 -2.80 3.87
N GLN A 51 7.71 -1.51 4.11
CA GLN A 51 7.02 -1.03 5.31
C GLN A 51 5.56 -1.50 5.32
N ALA A 52 4.86 -1.36 4.19
CA ALA A 52 3.50 -1.85 4.03
C ALA A 52 3.40 -3.36 4.23
N GLN A 53 4.33 -4.14 3.66
CA GLN A 53 4.36 -5.59 3.83
C GLN A 53 4.54 -6.00 5.31
N LYS A 54 5.45 -5.33 6.03
CA LYS A 54 5.64 -5.57 7.48
C LYS A 54 4.39 -5.22 8.29
N ARG A 55 3.75 -4.09 7.98
CA ARG A 55 2.53 -3.66 8.69
C ARG A 55 1.35 -4.59 8.41
N ILE A 56 1.18 -5.04 7.17
CA ILE A 56 0.19 -6.05 6.79
C ILE A 56 0.40 -7.33 7.60
N ALA A 57 1.62 -7.87 7.62
CA ALA A 57 1.92 -9.10 8.37
C ALA A 57 1.62 -8.97 9.87
N ALA A 58 1.97 -7.84 10.48
CA ALA A 58 1.67 -7.58 11.89
C ALA A 58 0.16 -7.49 12.18
N LEU A 59 -0.61 -6.88 11.28
CA LEU A 59 -2.06 -6.79 11.42
C LEU A 59 -2.74 -8.15 11.19
N GLU A 60 -2.25 -8.95 10.24
CA GLU A 60 -2.74 -10.32 10.03
C GLU A 60 -2.51 -11.20 11.27
N GLU A 61 -1.31 -11.13 11.86
CA GLU A 61 -1.01 -11.85 13.11
C GLU A 61 -1.91 -11.39 14.26
N MET A 62 -2.12 -10.08 14.41
CA MET A 62 -2.98 -9.51 15.46
C MET A 62 -4.45 -9.91 15.31
N LEU A 63 -4.94 -10.01 14.07
CA LEU A 63 -6.32 -10.41 13.76
C LEU A 63 -6.49 -11.94 13.69
N GLY A 64 -5.40 -12.71 13.75
CA GLY A 64 -5.43 -14.17 13.66
C GLY A 64 -5.75 -14.72 12.27
N ARG A 65 -5.24 -14.09 11.22
CA ARG A 65 -5.44 -14.46 9.80
C ARG A 65 -4.19 -15.05 9.14
#